data_AF-A0A6A3PIN1-F1
#
_entry.id   AF-A0A6A3PIN1-F1
#
_cell.length_a   1.000
_cell.length_b   1.000
_cell.length_c   1.000
_cell.angle_alpha   90.00
_cell.angle_beta   90.00
_cell.angle_gamma   90.00
#
_symmetry.space_group_name_H-M   'P 1'
#
loop_
_entity.id
_entity.type
_entity.pdbx_description
1 polymer ?
#
loop_
_entity_poly.entity_id
_entity_poly.type
_entity_poly.pdbx_seq_one_letter_code
_entity_poly.pdbx_strand_id
1 'polypeptide(L)'
;CSSISWLGDLAVDGKAVVKFFKKRHQLNHELQEVLRRNGRRTLALPVETRWGTLEKCFSTLLAAEPFLHEIVSHRAFLAQGTKEQKAKKRVIHDIVRSGSFVPNLEGGQKLLEILTKFSRRFERNDTPTSDVYEMFLELPEPIKGVGLTAAEKASFKIIVSDKFNFLYGDAHGVAYVLDPRFLGKEMDTETRVGVENLIC
;
A
#
# COMPACT_ATOMS: atom_id res chain seq x y z
N CYS A 1 -1.17 -1.01 -19.28
CA CYS A 1 -0.70 -0.94 -17.89
C CYS A 1 -1.84 -0.34 -17.06
N SER A 2 -2.72 -1.19 -16.54
CA SER A 2 -3.94 -0.77 -15.84
C SER A 2 -3.58 -0.36 -14.42
N SER A 3 -3.01 0.83 -14.25
CA SER A 3 -2.57 1.32 -12.94
C SER A 3 -3.67 2.16 -12.27
N ILE A 4 -3.72 2.07 -10.94
CA ILE A 4 -4.42 3.04 -10.10
C ILE A 4 -3.47 4.24 -9.98
N SER A 5 -3.56 5.18 -10.91
CA SER A 5 -2.56 6.25 -11.10
C SER A 5 -2.34 7.08 -9.84
N TRP A 6 -3.41 7.52 -9.17
CA TRP A 6 -3.32 8.34 -7.98
C TRP A 6 -2.57 7.64 -6.83
N LEU A 7 -2.60 6.31 -6.75
CA LEU A 7 -1.87 5.56 -5.72
C LEU A 7 -0.37 5.59 -6.00
N GLY A 8 0.02 5.52 -7.28
CA GLY A 8 1.39 5.71 -7.73
C GLY A 8 1.90 7.12 -7.43
N ASP A 9 1.10 8.12 -7.76
CA ASP A 9 1.42 9.54 -7.49
C ASP A 9 1.55 9.79 -5.98
N LEU A 10 0.60 9.26 -5.19
CA LEU A 10 0.64 9.34 -3.73
C LEU A 10 1.90 8.69 -3.13
N ALA A 11 2.35 7.55 -3.69
CA ALA A 11 3.57 6.90 -3.23
C ALA A 11 4.80 7.77 -3.48
N VAL A 12 4.85 8.46 -4.63
CA VAL A 12 5.93 9.41 -4.97
C VAL A 12 5.88 10.62 -4.03
N ASP A 13 4.70 11.23 -3.87
CA ASP A 13 4.50 12.41 -3.04
C ASP A 13 4.78 12.14 -1.56
N GLY A 14 4.26 11.05 -1.01
CA GLY A 14 4.52 10.62 0.36
C GLY A 14 6.01 10.39 0.60
N LYS A 15 6.71 9.72 -0.33
CA LYS A 15 8.17 9.54 -0.26
C LYS A 15 8.91 10.88 -0.33
N ALA A 16 8.45 11.83 -1.13
CA ALA A 16 9.04 13.17 -1.24
C ALA A 16 8.91 13.95 0.07
N VAL A 17 7.72 13.96 0.69
CA VAL A 17 7.47 14.60 1.99
C VAL A 17 8.38 14.01 3.07
N VAL A 18 8.40 12.68 3.23
CA VAL A 18 9.23 12.03 4.24
C VAL A 18 10.73 12.33 4.01
N LYS A 19 11.22 12.21 2.77
CA LYS A 19 12.62 12.51 2.44
C LYS A 19 12.97 13.96 2.75
N PHE A 20 12.07 14.89 2.47
CA PHE A 20 12.32 16.31 2.69
C PHE A 20 12.51 16.64 4.16
N PHE A 21 11.62 16.15 5.04
CA PHE A 21 11.73 16.38 6.47
C PHE A 21 12.96 15.69 7.04
N LYS A 22 13.19 14.41 6.72
CA LYS A 22 14.35 13.66 7.22
C LYS A 22 15.70 14.26 6.84
N LYS A 23 15.82 14.89 5.66
CA LYS A 23 17.07 15.50 5.19
C LYS A 23 17.39 16.84 5.84
N ARG A 24 16.45 17.47 6.56
CA ARG A 24 16.61 18.82 7.11
C ARG A 24 16.60 18.74 8.63
N HIS A 25 17.78 18.75 9.24
CA HIS A 25 17.95 18.52 10.68
C HIS A 25 17.01 19.34 11.56
N GLN A 26 16.89 20.65 11.32
CA GLN A 26 16.00 21.52 12.11
C GLN A 26 14.53 21.11 12.00
N LEU A 27 14.00 20.99 10.78
CA LEU A 27 12.60 20.60 10.54
C LEU A 27 12.31 19.17 11.00
N ASN A 28 13.28 18.26 10.86
CA ASN A 28 13.15 16.91 11.36
C ASN A 28 13.05 16.90 12.89
N HIS A 29 13.90 17.68 13.57
CA HIS A 29 13.89 17.77 15.02
C HIS A 29 12.57 18.37 15.52
N GLU A 30 12.13 19.48 14.92
CA GLU A 30 10.84 20.12 15.24
C GLU A 30 9.67 19.14 15.06
N LEU A 31 9.61 18.45 13.91
CA LEU A 31 8.58 17.46 13.65
C LEU A 31 8.65 16.28 14.63
N GLN A 32 9.85 15.75 14.92
CA GLN A 32 10.01 14.64 15.86
C GLN A 32 9.60 15.00 17.27
N GLU A 33 9.92 16.21 17.74
CA GLU A 33 9.48 16.72 19.04
C GLU A 33 7.97 16.79 19.12
N VAL A 34 7.32 17.37 18.10
CA VAL A 34 5.85 17.47 18.05
C VAL A 34 5.21 16.09 18.01
N LEU A 35 5.72 15.17 17.18
CA LEU A 35 5.21 13.80 17.11
C LEU A 35 5.37 13.07 18.44
N ARG A 36 6.53 13.16 19.08
CA ARG A 36 6.81 12.53 20.38
C ARG A 36 5.88 13.03 21.48
N ARG A 37 5.67 14.35 21.57
CA ARG A 37 4.77 14.97 22.54
C ARG A 37 3.31 14.51 22.37
N ASN A 38 2.92 14.20 21.14
CA ASN A 38 1.58 13.74 20.80
C ASN A 38 1.47 12.20 20.72
N GLY A 39 2.46 11.45 21.23
CA GLY A 39 2.46 9.98 21.21
C GLY A 39 2.46 9.37 19.80
N ARG A 40 2.87 10.12 18.78
CA ARG A 40 2.91 9.68 17.38
C ARG A 40 4.26 9.09 17.03
N ARG A 41 4.26 8.13 16.11
CA ARG A 41 5.48 7.51 15.58
C ARG A 41 6.17 8.45 14.60
N THR A 42 7.48 8.31 14.47
CA THR A 42 8.27 9.05 13.48
C THR A 42 7.90 8.63 12.06
N LEU A 43 8.08 9.55 11.10
CA LEU A 43 7.79 9.28 9.70
C LEU A 43 8.59 8.07 9.18
N ALA A 44 7.90 7.09 8.63
CA ALA A 44 8.51 5.93 8.00
C ALA A 44 8.88 6.25 6.56
N LEU A 45 10.14 6.02 6.18
CA LEU A 45 10.56 6.13 4.79
C LEU A 45 10.34 4.77 4.13
N PRO A 46 9.59 4.69 3.02
CA PRO A 46 9.36 3.42 2.35
C PRO A 46 10.64 2.95 1.68
N VAL A 47 10.88 1.64 1.73
CA VAL A 47 12.06 0.96 1.18
C VAL A 47 11.58 -0.03 0.13
N GLU A 48 12.11 0.05 -1.08
CA GLU A 48 11.66 -0.76 -2.22
C GLU A 48 11.82 -2.26 -2.00
N THR A 49 12.85 -2.67 -1.24
CA THR A 49 13.18 -4.08 -0.99
C THR A 49 12.41 -4.72 0.16
N ARG A 50 11.55 -3.98 0.87
CA ARG A 50 10.85 -4.48 2.06
C ARG A 50 9.34 -4.26 1.95
N TRP A 51 8.60 -5.36 2.02
CA TRP A 51 7.14 -5.37 1.97
C TRP A 51 6.54 -4.63 3.17
N GLY A 52 5.34 -4.07 3.00
CA GLY A 52 4.64 -3.30 4.04
C GLY A 52 5.25 -1.94 4.41
N THR A 53 6.40 -1.54 3.84
CA THR A 53 7.01 -0.24 4.19
C THR A 53 6.24 0.95 3.65
N LEU A 54 5.53 0.79 2.53
CA LEU A 54 4.67 1.83 1.96
C LEU A 54 3.40 2.03 2.79
N GLU A 55 2.78 0.94 3.26
CA GLU A 55 1.66 0.96 4.21
C GLU A 55 2.07 1.75 5.47
N LYS A 56 3.23 1.41 6.04
CA LYS A 56 3.76 2.10 7.22
C LYS A 56 4.07 3.57 6.93
N CYS A 57 4.58 3.91 5.74
CA CYS A 57 4.79 5.28 5.30
C CYS A 57 3.48 6.07 5.34
N PHE A 58 2.43 5.59 4.68
CA PHE A 58 1.12 6.24 4.64
C PHE A 58 0.50 6.37 6.03
N SER A 59 0.54 5.31 6.84
CA SER A 59 0.05 5.36 8.23
C SER A 59 0.76 6.42 9.08
N THR A 60 2.09 6.53 8.99
CA THR A 60 2.84 7.55 9.74
C THR A 60 2.64 8.96 9.18
N LEU A 61 2.44 9.11 7.86
CA LEU A 61 2.14 10.40 7.25
C LEU A 61 0.76 10.90 7.64
N LEU A 62 -0.26 10.03 7.58
CA LEU A 62 -1.63 10.36 7.97
C LEU A 62 -1.69 10.77 9.45
N ALA A 63 -1.01 10.03 10.33
CA ALA A 63 -0.94 10.39 11.75
C ALA A 63 -0.17 11.69 12.04
N ALA A 64 0.73 12.09 11.14
CA ALA A 64 1.53 13.31 11.24
C ALA A 64 0.92 14.50 10.50
N GLU A 65 -0.14 14.29 9.71
CA GLU A 65 -0.64 15.29 8.77
C GLU A 65 -1.00 16.63 9.42
N PRO A 66 -1.71 16.69 10.56
CA PRO A 66 -2.07 17.98 11.16
C PRO A 66 -0.85 18.84 11.50
N PHE A 67 0.23 18.20 11.96
CA PHE A 67 1.50 18.87 12.29
C PHE A 67 2.28 19.26 11.04
N LEU A 68 2.26 18.41 10.02
CA LEU A 68 2.84 18.74 8.71
C LEU A 68 2.13 19.96 8.12
N HIS A 69 0.79 19.97 8.19
CA HIS A 69 -0.05 21.07 7.71
C HIS A 69 0.28 22.38 8.43
N GLU A 70 0.41 22.35 9.75
CA GLU A 70 0.80 23.52 10.56
C GLU A 70 2.19 24.05 10.14
N ILE A 71 3.20 23.17 10.08
CA ILE A 71 4.57 23.54 9.73
C ILE A 71 4.64 24.18 8.33
N VAL A 72 4.02 23.57 7.33
CA VAL A 72 4.07 24.11 5.96
C VAL A 72 3.27 25.40 5.81
N SER A 73 2.25 25.61 6.65
CA SER A 73 1.39 26.81 6.62
C SER A 73 2.05 28.05 7.21
N HIS A 74 3.13 27.91 7.99
CA HIS A 74 3.86 29.05 8.49
C HIS A 74 4.48 29.88 7.35
N ARG A 75 4.25 31.20 7.35
CA ARG A 75 4.83 32.12 6.35
C ARG A 75 6.35 32.01 6.24
N ALA A 76 7.02 31.77 7.37
CA ALA A 76 8.47 31.60 7.44
C ALA A 76 8.97 30.37 6.67
N PHE A 77 8.12 29.34 6.50
CA PHE A 77 8.45 28.12 5.77
C PHE A 77 8.92 28.48 4.36
N LEU A 78 8.08 29.13 3.55
CA LEU A 78 8.42 29.49 2.16
C LEU A 78 9.43 30.64 2.05
N ALA A 79 9.55 31.50 3.06
CA ALA A 79 10.42 32.68 3.01
C ALA A 79 11.91 32.35 3.13
N GLN A 80 12.27 31.33 3.92
CA GLN A 80 13.66 31.01 4.26
C GLN A 80 14.37 30.11 3.23
N GLY A 81 15.65 30.39 2.95
CA GLY A 81 16.56 29.53 2.19
C GLY A 81 16.93 30.06 0.80
N THR A 82 17.74 29.30 0.07
CA THR A 82 18.12 29.59 -1.33
C THR A 82 16.96 29.39 -2.29
N LYS A 83 17.08 29.85 -3.55
CA LYS A 83 16.06 29.69 -4.59
C LYS A 83 15.64 28.22 -4.77
N GLU A 84 16.62 27.31 -4.77
CA GLU A 84 16.42 25.86 -4.92
C GLU A 84 15.71 25.27 -3.68
N GLN A 85 16.07 25.74 -2.49
CA GLN A 85 15.44 25.31 -1.25
C GLN A 85 13.97 25.76 -1.20
N LYS A 86 13.68 27.00 -1.62
CA LYS A 86 12.32 27.54 -1.71
C LYS A 86 11.48 26.79 -2.73
N ALA A 87 12.04 26.43 -3.89
CA ALA A 87 11.35 25.60 -4.88
C ALA A 87 10.96 24.23 -4.30
N LYS A 88 11.88 23.55 -3.61
CA LYS A 88 11.58 22.27 -2.93
C LYS A 88 10.53 22.42 -1.83
N LYS A 89 10.58 23.53 -1.07
CA LYS A 89 9.58 23.82 -0.03
C LYS A 89 8.19 24.04 -0.63
N ARG A 90 8.11 24.74 -1.77
CA ARG A 90 6.85 24.96 -2.49
C ARG A 90 6.21 23.64 -2.91
N VAL A 91 6.98 22.73 -3.50
CA VAL A 91 6.46 21.39 -3.85
C VAL A 91 5.87 20.67 -2.62
N ILE A 92 6.57 20.65 -1.48
CA ILE A 92 6.06 20.00 -0.26
C ILE A 92 4.84 20.71 0.30
N HIS A 93 4.82 22.04 0.27
CA HIS A 93 3.67 22.84 0.67
C HIS A 93 2.44 22.50 -0.18
N ASP A 94 2.61 22.43 -1.50
CA ASP A 94 1.51 22.17 -2.43
C ASP A 94 0.97 20.75 -2.30
N ILE A 95 1.85 19.76 -2.05
CA ILE A 95 1.46 18.37 -1.74
C ILE A 95 0.63 18.33 -0.45
N VAL A 96 1.18 18.81 0.67
CA VAL A 96 0.55 18.68 2.00
C VAL A 96 -0.76 19.48 2.08
N ARG A 97 -0.85 20.60 1.38
CA ARG A 97 -2.08 21.41 1.33
C ARG A 97 -3.07 21.00 0.25
N SER A 98 -2.75 20.01 -0.59
CA SER A 98 -3.68 19.52 -1.59
C SER A 98 -4.91 18.93 -0.91
N GLY A 99 -6.10 19.30 -1.38
CA GLY A 99 -7.36 18.75 -0.88
C GLY A 99 -7.49 17.24 -1.10
N SER A 100 -6.70 16.66 -2.01
CA SER A 100 -6.67 15.22 -2.26
C SER A 100 -5.67 14.46 -1.38
N PHE A 101 -4.76 15.13 -0.67
CA PHE A 101 -3.66 14.46 0.03
C PHE A 101 -4.15 13.53 1.15
N VAL A 102 -4.97 14.03 2.07
CA VAL A 102 -5.53 13.24 3.17
C VAL A 102 -6.48 12.14 2.67
N PRO A 103 -7.47 12.43 1.80
CA PRO A 103 -8.34 11.37 1.25
C PRO A 103 -7.55 10.26 0.54
N ASN A 104 -6.52 10.62 -0.22
CA ASN A 104 -5.67 9.63 -0.90
C ASN A 104 -4.84 8.82 0.12
N LEU A 105 -4.31 9.44 1.18
CA LEU A 105 -3.61 8.72 2.25
C LEU A 105 -4.54 7.70 2.94
N GLU A 106 -5.77 8.08 3.26
CA GLU A 106 -6.75 7.18 3.88
C GLU A 106 -7.12 6.02 2.94
N GLY A 107 -7.42 6.32 1.67
CA GLY A 107 -7.74 5.32 0.66
C GLY A 107 -6.58 4.36 0.40
N GLY A 108 -5.38 4.92 0.22
CA GLY A 108 -4.15 4.17 -0.01
C GLY A 108 -3.76 3.31 1.18
N GLN A 109 -3.90 3.82 2.41
CA GLN A 109 -3.65 3.04 3.62
C GLN A 109 -4.60 1.85 3.72
N LYS A 110 -5.92 2.07 3.58
CA LYS A 110 -6.93 0.99 3.63
C LYS A 110 -6.64 -0.11 2.60
N LEU A 111 -6.31 0.28 1.37
CA LEU A 111 -5.96 -0.66 0.31
C LEU A 111 -4.70 -1.47 0.65
N LEU A 112 -3.63 -0.79 1.08
CA LEU A 112 -2.37 -1.46 1.42
C LEU A 112 -2.46 -2.31 2.68
N GLU A 113 -3.31 -1.96 3.64
CA GLU A 113 -3.56 -2.74 4.85
C GLU A 113 -4.20 -4.09 4.51
N ILE A 114 -5.20 -4.10 3.61
CA ILE A 114 -5.80 -5.33 3.09
C ILE A 114 -4.74 -6.20 2.42
N LEU A 115 -3.97 -5.63 1.49
CA LEU A 115 -2.94 -6.37 0.77
C LEU A 115 -1.87 -6.91 1.71
N THR A 116 -1.43 -6.12 2.69
CA THR A 116 -0.41 -6.54 3.66
C THR A 116 -0.94 -7.65 4.56
N LYS A 117 -2.22 -7.65 4.94
CA LYS A 117 -2.83 -8.75 5.70
C LYS A 117 -2.75 -10.08 4.93
N PHE A 118 -3.05 -10.06 3.63
CA PHE A 118 -2.93 -11.25 2.78
C PHE A 118 -1.48 -11.69 2.61
N SER A 119 -0.55 -10.76 2.33
CA SER A 119 0.88 -11.11 2.20
C SER A 119 1.47 -11.69 3.48
N ARG A 120 1.09 -11.16 4.66
CA ARG A 120 1.57 -11.65 5.96
C ARG A 120 1.14 -13.08 6.27
N ARG A 121 0.06 -13.59 5.68
CA ARG A 121 -0.33 -15.00 5.81
C ARG A 121 0.83 -15.90 5.39
N PHE A 122 1.45 -15.59 4.26
CA PHE A 122 2.53 -16.39 3.67
C PHE A 122 3.94 -16.01 4.13
N GLU A 123 4.09 -15.07 5.08
CA GLU A 123 5.39 -14.74 5.67
C GLU A 123 5.85 -15.81 6.69
N ARG A 124 4.93 -16.64 7.18
CA ARG A 124 5.23 -17.74 8.08
C ARG A 124 5.45 -19.04 7.30
N ASN A 125 6.40 -19.84 7.76
CA ASN A 125 6.74 -21.13 7.15
C ASN A 125 5.71 -22.24 7.42
N ASP A 126 4.56 -21.92 8.01
CA ASP A 126 3.52 -22.88 8.40
C ASP A 126 2.27 -22.83 7.49
N THR A 127 2.22 -21.89 6.55
CA THR A 127 1.06 -21.74 5.67
C THR A 127 1.09 -22.77 4.55
N PRO A 128 0.06 -23.64 4.44
CA PRO A 128 0.01 -24.66 3.40
C PRO A 128 -0.08 -24.04 1.99
N THR A 129 0.52 -24.71 1.00
CA THR A 129 0.46 -24.30 -0.41
C THR A 129 -0.98 -24.20 -0.93
N SER A 130 -1.90 -25.00 -0.38
CA SER A 130 -3.33 -24.96 -0.71
C SER A 130 -3.97 -23.59 -0.41
N ASP A 131 -3.49 -22.86 0.59
CA ASP A 131 -4.02 -21.54 0.95
C ASP A 131 -3.80 -20.47 -0.14
N VAL A 132 -2.89 -20.71 -1.10
CA VAL A 132 -2.59 -19.76 -2.17
C VAL A 132 -3.81 -19.53 -3.07
N TYR A 133 -4.50 -20.59 -3.50
CA TYR A 133 -5.69 -20.44 -4.34
C TYR A 133 -6.83 -19.76 -3.58
N GLU A 134 -7.07 -20.18 -2.33
CA GLU A 134 -8.06 -19.58 -1.44
C GLU A 134 -7.86 -18.06 -1.28
N MET A 135 -6.62 -17.63 -1.09
CA MET A 135 -6.27 -16.22 -0.95
C MET A 135 -6.79 -15.38 -2.14
N PHE A 136 -6.69 -15.90 -3.36
CA PHE A 136 -7.15 -15.20 -4.56
C PHE A 136 -8.67 -15.19 -4.70
N LEU A 137 -9.36 -16.19 -4.15
CA LEU A 137 -10.83 -16.18 -4.04
C LEU A 137 -11.31 -15.16 -2.99
N GLU A 138 -10.61 -15.03 -1.87
CA GLU A 138 -10.97 -14.14 -0.76
C GLU A 138 -10.65 -12.66 -1.03
N LEU A 139 -9.54 -12.37 -1.73
CA LEU A 139 -9.02 -11.02 -1.93
C LEU A 139 -10.02 -10.00 -2.54
N PRO A 140 -10.89 -10.36 -3.50
CA PRO A 140 -11.83 -9.42 -4.09
C PRO A 140 -12.84 -8.82 -3.10
N GLU A 141 -13.27 -9.56 -2.08
CA GLU A 141 -14.35 -9.11 -1.18
C GLU A 141 -13.96 -7.87 -0.34
N PRO A 142 -12.84 -7.86 0.42
CA PRO A 142 -12.43 -6.68 1.17
C PRO A 142 -12.20 -5.45 0.29
N ILE A 143 -11.80 -5.64 -0.97
CA ILE A 143 -11.51 -4.56 -1.91
C ILE A 143 -12.78 -3.84 -2.37
N LYS A 144 -13.95 -4.50 -2.38
CA LYS A 144 -15.22 -3.85 -2.71
C LYS A 144 -15.53 -2.68 -1.78
N GLY A 145 -15.13 -2.79 -0.51
CA GLY A 145 -15.30 -1.78 0.54
C GLY A 145 -14.26 -0.66 0.52
N VAL A 146 -13.19 -0.78 -0.27
CA VAL A 146 -12.27 0.33 -0.55
C VAL A 146 -12.98 1.25 -1.54
N GLY A 147 -13.03 2.55 -1.26
CA GLY A 147 -13.74 3.58 -2.04
C GLY A 147 -13.19 3.85 -3.45
N LEU A 148 -12.76 2.81 -4.15
CA LEU A 148 -12.30 2.83 -5.54
C LEU A 148 -13.49 3.03 -6.49
N THR A 149 -13.26 3.80 -7.54
CA THR A 149 -14.16 3.96 -8.68
C THR A 149 -14.34 2.64 -9.45
N ALA A 150 -15.36 2.56 -10.30
CA ALA A 150 -15.59 1.37 -11.13
C ALA A 150 -14.39 1.05 -12.05
N ALA A 151 -13.76 2.09 -12.62
CA ALA A 151 -12.58 1.93 -13.47
C ALA A 151 -11.37 1.41 -12.68
N GLU A 152 -11.14 1.91 -11.47
CA GLU A 152 -10.05 1.44 -10.61
C GLU A 152 -10.28 0.02 -10.11
N LYS A 153 -11.52 -0.34 -9.79
CA LYS A 153 -11.90 -1.73 -9.46
C LYS A 153 -11.62 -2.67 -10.63
N ALA A 154 -11.91 -2.25 -11.87
CA ALA A 154 -11.57 -3.02 -13.06
C ALA A 154 -10.05 -3.16 -13.24
N SER A 155 -9.28 -2.08 -13.08
CA SER A 155 -7.81 -2.12 -13.10
C SER A 155 -7.25 -3.04 -12.03
N PHE A 156 -7.79 -3.01 -10.81
CA PHE A 156 -7.37 -3.88 -9.72
C PHE A 156 -7.64 -5.35 -10.03
N LYS A 157 -8.82 -5.69 -10.59
CA LYS A 157 -9.13 -7.05 -11.02
C LYS A 157 -8.13 -7.58 -12.06
N ILE A 158 -7.74 -6.73 -13.02
CA ILE A 158 -6.71 -7.08 -14.01
C ILE A 158 -5.39 -7.37 -13.30
N ILE A 159 -4.94 -6.49 -12.39
CA ILE A 159 -3.69 -6.69 -11.62
C ILE A 159 -3.74 -8.00 -10.83
N VAL A 160 -4.84 -8.30 -10.15
CA VAL A 160 -5.00 -9.55 -9.38
C VAL A 160 -4.96 -10.75 -10.30
N SER A 161 -5.65 -10.71 -11.44
CA SER A 161 -5.62 -11.78 -12.43
C SER A 161 -4.22 -12.01 -13.00
N ASP A 162 -3.49 -10.94 -13.33
CA ASP A 162 -2.12 -11.04 -13.84
C ASP A 162 -1.19 -11.65 -12.79
N LYS A 163 -1.38 -11.29 -11.51
CA LYS A 163 -0.60 -11.86 -10.39
C LYS A 163 -0.98 -13.30 -10.10
N PHE A 164 -2.26 -13.64 -10.18
CA PHE A 164 -2.71 -15.02 -10.09
C PHE A 164 -2.07 -15.87 -11.19
N ASN A 165 -2.15 -15.45 -12.45
CA ASN A 165 -1.57 -16.18 -13.58
C ASN A 165 -0.04 -16.32 -13.50
N PHE A 166 0.64 -15.36 -12.87
CA PHE A 166 2.08 -15.42 -12.67
C PHE A 166 2.49 -16.38 -11.54
N LEU A 167 1.71 -16.44 -10.44
CA LEU A 167 2.05 -17.21 -9.24
C LEU A 167 1.45 -18.62 -9.25
N TYR A 168 0.23 -18.76 -9.77
CA TYR A 168 -0.49 -20.01 -9.80
C TYR A 168 0.21 -21.01 -10.70
N GLY A 169 0.20 -22.26 -10.27
CA GLY A 169 0.79 -23.38 -10.98
C GLY A 169 0.26 -24.68 -10.40
N ASP A 170 0.55 -25.77 -11.09
CA ASP A 170 0.02 -27.11 -10.82
C ASP A 170 0.06 -27.51 -9.34
N ALA A 171 1.18 -27.26 -8.66
CA ALA A 171 1.34 -27.58 -7.25
C ALA A 171 0.32 -26.86 -6.34
N HIS A 172 -0.06 -25.62 -6.67
CA HIS A 172 -1.08 -24.87 -5.92
C HIS A 172 -2.47 -25.47 -6.11
N GLY A 173 -2.81 -25.83 -7.35
CA GLY A 173 -4.08 -26.47 -7.68
C GLY A 173 -4.21 -27.85 -7.04
N VAL A 174 -3.19 -28.71 -7.21
CA VAL A 174 -3.16 -30.04 -6.61
C VAL A 174 -3.26 -29.96 -5.10
N ALA A 175 -2.49 -29.06 -4.46
CA ALA A 175 -2.58 -28.86 -3.02
C ALA A 175 -3.99 -28.44 -2.59
N TYR A 176 -4.64 -27.53 -3.32
CA TYR A 176 -5.99 -27.05 -3.01
C TYR A 176 -7.07 -28.13 -3.17
N VAL A 177 -6.96 -29.00 -4.19
CA VAL A 177 -7.88 -30.13 -4.39
C VAL A 177 -7.69 -31.22 -3.33
N LEU A 178 -6.43 -31.51 -2.97
CA LEU A 178 -6.11 -32.56 -1.99
C LEU A 178 -6.31 -32.12 -0.54
N ASP A 179 -6.41 -30.83 -0.26
CA ASP A 179 -6.65 -30.32 1.09
C ASP A 179 -8.11 -30.57 1.53
N PRO A 180 -8.36 -31.34 2.60
CA PRO A 180 -9.71 -31.63 3.08
C PRO A 180 -10.53 -30.39 3.47
N ARG A 181 -9.86 -29.26 3.75
CA ARG A 181 -10.54 -28.00 4.08
C ARG A 181 -11.19 -27.35 2.85
N PHE A 182 -10.65 -27.62 1.66
CA PHE A 182 -11.03 -26.91 0.43
C PHE A 182 -11.64 -27.83 -0.62
N LEU A 183 -11.06 -29.01 -0.88
CA LEU A 183 -11.59 -30.01 -1.82
C LEU A 183 -11.93 -29.44 -3.21
N GLY A 184 -11.16 -28.44 -3.66
CA GLY A 184 -11.38 -27.76 -4.94
C GLY A 184 -12.67 -26.92 -4.99
N LYS A 185 -13.17 -26.43 -3.85
CA LYS A 185 -14.36 -25.58 -3.79
C LYS A 185 -14.16 -24.28 -4.58
N GLU A 186 -15.20 -23.80 -5.26
CA GLU A 186 -15.19 -22.60 -6.10
C GLU A 186 -14.17 -22.60 -7.25
N MET A 187 -13.44 -23.71 -7.48
CA MET A 187 -12.66 -23.87 -8.70
C MET A 187 -13.59 -23.98 -9.90
N ASP A 188 -13.29 -23.28 -10.98
CA ASP A 188 -13.99 -23.47 -12.24
C ASP A 188 -13.69 -24.87 -12.81
N THR A 189 -14.64 -25.37 -13.61
CA THR A 189 -14.59 -26.73 -14.15
C THR A 189 -13.33 -27.01 -14.97
N GLU A 190 -12.88 -26.04 -15.75
CA GLU A 190 -11.71 -26.20 -16.62
C GLU A 190 -10.43 -26.35 -15.78
N THR A 191 -10.21 -25.44 -14.83
CA THR A 191 -9.06 -25.51 -13.92
C THR A 191 -9.10 -26.78 -13.09
N ARG A 192 -10.26 -27.18 -12.57
CA ARG A 192 -10.41 -28.37 -11.73
C ARG A 192 -10.07 -29.65 -12.50
N VAL A 193 -10.63 -29.84 -13.70
CA VAL A 193 -10.32 -31.01 -14.54
C VAL A 193 -8.84 -31.04 -14.89
N GLY A 194 -8.23 -29.89 -15.21
CA GLY A 194 -6.80 -29.78 -15.45
C GLY A 194 -5.96 -30.28 -14.28
N VAL A 195 -6.32 -29.89 -13.06
CA VAL A 195 -5.64 -30.32 -11.82
C VAL A 195 -5.86 -31.80 -11.52
N GLU A 196 -7.09 -32.29 -11.65
CA GLU A 196 -7.41 -33.71 -11.39
C GLU A 196 -6.62 -34.65 -12.32
N ASN A 197 -6.41 -34.26 -13.58
CA ASN A 197 -5.58 -35.00 -14.54
C ASN A 197 -4.09 -35.07 -14.17
N LEU A 198 -3.60 -34.24 -13.25
CA LEU A 198 -2.21 -34.28 -12.77
C LEU A 198 -2.04 -35.26 -11.60
N ILE A 199 -3.14 -35.65 -10.97
CA ILE A 199 -3.17 -36.55 -9.81
C ILE A 199 -3.43 -38.00 -10.26
N CYS A 200 -4.22 -38.16 -11.32
CA CYS A 200 -4.57 -39.44 -11.95
C CYS A 200 -3.47 -39.93 -12.91
#